data_AF-A0A355QB56-F1
#
_entry.id   AF-A0A355QB56-F1
#
_cell.length_a   1.000
_cell.length_b   1.000
_cell.length_c   1.000
_cell.angle_alpha   90.00
_cell.angle_beta   90.00
_cell.angle_gamma   90.00
#
_symmetry.space_group_name_H-M   'P 1'
#
loop_
_entity.id
_entity.type
_entity.pdbx_description
1 polymer ?
#
loop_
_entity_poly.entity_id
_entity_poly.type
_entity_poly.pdbx_seq_one_letter_code
_entity_poly.pdbx_strand_id
1 'polypeptide(L)' 'MERKFSWYCEPPEWSHTPERLSVVTGLKTDFWQSTFYGFQRDNGHFYQTEVEGDFSAEVVIHGYYEELYDQAGLMLRVDA' A
#
# COMPACT_ATOMS: atom_id res chain seq x y z
N MET A 1 -23.35 3.26 -3.28
CA MET A 1 -22.62 2.07 -3.77
C MET A 1 -21.42 1.89 -2.87
N GLU A 2 -21.26 0.72 -2.27
CA GLU A 2 -20.03 0.39 -1.54
C GLU A 2 -18.86 0.41 -2.53
N ARG A 3 -17.77 1.07 -2.14
CA ARG A 3 -16.53 1.06 -2.93
C ARG A 3 -15.92 -0.33 -2.83
N LYS A 4 -15.63 -0.94 -3.98
CA LYS A 4 -14.95 -2.24 -4.02
C LYS A 4 -13.45 -2.01 -3.93
N PHE A 5 -12.84 -2.54 -2.87
CA PHE A 5 -11.40 -2.53 -2.70
C PHE A 5 -10.78 -3.82 -3.26
N SER A 6 -9.55 -3.73 -3.74
CA SER A 6 -8.75 -4.85 -4.18
C SER A 6 -7.27 -4.63 -3.87
N TRP A 7 -6.49 -5.70 -3.86
CA TRP A 7 -5.05 -5.62 -3.69
C TRP A 7 -4.34 -5.41 -5.03
N TYR A 8 -3.42 -4.46 -5.05
CA TYR A 8 -2.26 -4.47 -5.93
C TYR A 8 -1.10 -5.09 -5.15
N CYS A 9 -0.56 -6.20 -5.66
CA CYS A 9 0.42 -7.06 -4.97
C CYS A 9 -0.08 -7.51 -3.59
N GLU A 10 -1.02 -8.45 -3.56
CA GLU A 10 -1.58 -8.99 -2.31
C GLU A 10 -0.48 -9.53 -1.36
N PRO A 11 -0.51 -9.14 -0.07
CA PRO A 11 0.45 -9.63 0.92
C PRO A 11 0.23 -11.11 1.24
N PRO A 12 1.25 -11.82 1.76
CA PRO A 12 1.13 -13.23 2.13
C PRO A 12 0.12 -13.46 3.27
N GLU A 13 -0.05 -12.47 4.14
CA GLU A 13 -1.02 -12.52 5.24
C GLU A 13 -1.67 -11.15 5.41
N TRP A 14 -3.01 -11.16 5.40
CA TRP A 14 -3.82 -10.01 5.74
C TRP A 14 -5.20 -10.44 6.24
N SER A 15 -5.85 -9.52 6.95
CA SER A 15 -7.25 -9.66 7.33
C SER A 15 -7.93 -8.30 7.29
N HIS A 16 -9.24 -8.31 7.04
CA HIS A 16 -10.04 -7.10 6.95
C HIS A 16 -11.32 -7.29 7.78
N THR A 17 -11.51 -6.38 8.74
CA THR A 17 -12.76 -6.19 9.48
C THR A 17 -13.32 -4.81 9.14
N PRO A 18 -14.58 -4.50 9.49
CA PRO A 18 -15.14 -3.17 9.24
C PRO A 18 -14.33 -2.01 9.84
N GLU A 19 -13.55 -2.26 10.89
CA GLU A 19 -12.78 -1.25 11.63
C GLU A 19 -11.29 -1.22 11.28
N ARG A 20 -10.75 -2.30 10.70
CA ARG A 20 -9.30 -2.45 10.56
C ARG A 20 -8.91 -3.34 9.38
N LEU A 21 -7.88 -2.88 8.67
CA LEU A 21 -7.05 -3.71 7.80
C LEU A 21 -5.75 -4.05 8.54
N SER A 22 -5.46 -5.34 8.69
CA SER A 22 -4.20 -5.84 9.26
C SER A 22 -3.39 -6.50 8.15
N VAL A 23 -2.10 -6.18 8.07
CA VAL A 23 -1.22 -6.57 6.96
C VAL A 23 0.13 -7.01 7.49
N VAL A 24 0.64 -8.13 6.95
CA VAL A 24 2.04 -8.54 7.12
C VAL A 24 2.72 -8.47 5.77
N THR A 25 3.77 -7.66 5.66
CA THR A 25 4.49 -7.47 4.40
C THR A 25 5.23 -8.74 3.97
N GLY A 26 5.22 -9.01 2.67
CA GLY A 26 6.12 -9.97 2.04
C GLY A 26 7.55 -9.42 1.96
N LEU A 27 8.51 -10.33 1.76
CA LEU A 27 9.92 -9.98 1.63
C LEU A 27 10.21 -9.24 0.32
N LYS A 28 11.19 -8.32 0.36
CA LYS A 28 11.73 -7.62 -0.83
C LYS A 28 10.66 -6.89 -1.65
N THR A 29 9.78 -6.19 -0.95
CA THR A 29 8.69 -5.40 -1.51
C THR A 29 9.04 -3.90 -1.41
N ASP A 30 8.78 -3.15 -2.47
CA ASP A 30 9.11 -1.71 -2.54
C ASP A 30 8.35 -1.01 -3.68
N PHE A 31 8.25 0.32 -3.59
CA PHE A 31 7.80 1.21 -4.66
C PHE A 31 8.88 2.26 -4.92
N TRP A 32 9.61 2.10 -6.02
CA TRP A 32 10.67 3.02 -6.41
C TRP A 32 10.77 3.17 -7.93
N GLN A 33 10.98 4.41 -8.39
CA GLN A 33 10.99 4.75 -9.80
C GLN A 33 12.32 5.40 -10.20
N SER A 34 13.35 4.57 -10.41
CA SER A 34 14.65 4.85 -11.08
C SER A 34 15.58 5.88 -10.47
N THR A 35 15.08 6.94 -9.83
CA THR A 35 15.84 8.10 -9.36
C THR A 35 17.02 7.65 -8.51
N PHE A 36 18.22 8.14 -8.85
CA PHE A 36 19.51 7.85 -8.20
C PHE A 36 19.97 6.37 -8.25
N TYR A 37 19.14 5.43 -7.80
CA TYR A 37 19.49 4.02 -7.66
C TYR A 37 19.45 3.22 -8.98
N GLY A 38 18.83 3.76 -10.04
CA GLY A 38 18.82 3.16 -11.38
C GLY A 38 17.99 1.89 -11.52
N PHE A 39 17.17 1.54 -10.53
CA PHE A 39 16.24 0.41 -10.60
C PHE A 39 14.79 0.83 -10.40
N GLN A 40 13.87 -0.02 -10.83
CA GLN A 40 12.44 0.09 -10.56
C GLN A 40 12.00 -1.02 -9.61
N ARG A 41 11.10 -0.68 -8.69
CA ARG A 41 10.34 -1.63 -7.87
C ARG A 41 8.90 -1.17 -7.87
N ASP A 42 8.00 -2.10 -8.16
CA ASP A 42 6.57 -1.84 -8.22
C ASP A 42 5.82 -3.06 -7.69
N ASN A 43 6.28 -3.52 -6.52
CA ASN A 43 5.83 -4.77 -5.91
C ASN A 43 5.48 -4.64 -4.42
N GLY A 44 5.35 -3.40 -3.92
CA GLY A 44 4.81 -3.12 -2.60
C GLY A 44 3.31 -3.42 -2.50
N HIS A 45 2.82 -3.62 -1.28
CA HIS A 45 1.41 -3.95 -1.04
C HIS A 45 0.55 -2.70 -1.03
N PHE A 46 -0.51 -2.69 -1.83
CA PHE A 46 -1.43 -1.56 -1.92
C PHE A 46 -2.89 -2.03 -1.97
N TYR A 47 -3.62 -1.81 -0.88
CA TYR A 47 -5.07 -2.04 -0.82
C TYR A 47 -5.78 -0.79 -1.33
N GLN A 48 -6.46 -0.92 -2.46
CA GLN A 48 -6.84 0.24 -3.26
C GLN A 48 -8.27 0.15 -3.76
N THR A 49 -8.83 1.31 -4.07
CA THR A 49 -10.10 1.46 -4.77
C THR A 49 -9.99 2.67 -5.70
N GLU A 50 -10.67 2.61 -6.83
CA GLU A 50 -10.69 3.73 -7.77
C GLU A 50 -11.47 4.91 -7.18
N VAL A 51 -10.96 6.12 -7.43
CA VAL A 51 -11.59 7.39 -7.06
C VAL A 51 -11.58 8.32 -8.26
N GLU A 52 -12.67 9.08 -8.42
CA GLU A 52 -12.82 10.09 -9.47
C GLU A 52 -13.15 11.44 -8.83
N GLY A 53 -12.57 12.51 -9.38
CA GLY A 53 -12.76 13.88 -8.90
C GLY A 53 -12.06 14.17 -7.57
N ASP A 54 -12.50 15.24 -6.91
CA ASP A 54 -11.94 15.67 -5.63
C ASP A 54 -12.29 14.67 -4.52
N PHE A 55 -11.28 14.29 -3.74
CA PHE A 55 -11.48 13.41 -2.60
C PHE A 55 -10.58 13.83 -1.42
N SER A 56 -10.92 13.31 -0.25
CA SER A 56 -10.07 13.36 0.94
C SER A 56 -10.00 11.98 1.53
N ALA A 57 -8.82 11.60 2.02
CA ALA A 57 -8.58 10.32 2.66
C ALA A 57 -7.72 10.55 3.91
N GLU A 58 -8.11 9.89 4.99
CA GLU A 58 -7.37 9.89 6.25
C GLU A 58 -7.29 8.43 6.72
N VAL A 59 -6.14 8.08 7.30
CA VAL A 59 -5.93 6.77 7.91
C VAL A 59 -5.07 6.95 9.15
N VAL A 60 -5.32 6.11 10.16
CA VAL A 60 -4.42 5.95 11.29
C VAL A 60 -3.59 4.70 11.05
N ILE A 61 -2.27 4.84 11.03
CA ILE A 61 -1.35 3.73 10.79
C ILE A 61 -0.66 3.36 12.09
N HIS A 62 -0.75 2.07 12.42
CA HIS A 62 0.02 1.45 13.48
C HIS A 62 0.96 0.45 12.83
N GLY A 63 2.26 0.70 12.91
CA GLY A 63 3.29 -0.20 12.41
C GLY A 63 4.23 -0.63 13.52
N TYR A 64 4.70 -1.87 13.42
CA TYR A 64 5.83 -2.38 14.19
C TYR A 64 7.07 -2.26 13.30
N TYR A 65 7.61 -1.05 13.18
CA TYR A 65 8.79 -0.78 12.35
C TYR A 65 10.05 -1.19 13.10
N GLU A 66 10.79 -2.14 12.53
CA GLU A 66 11.96 -2.73 13.20
C GLU A 66 13.21 -2.67 12.31
N GLU A 67 13.03 -2.68 10.99
CA GLU A 67 14.12 -2.77 10.03
C GLU A 67 14.26 -1.51 9.17
N LEU A 68 15.47 -1.30 8.64
CA LEU A 68 15.74 -0.20 7.72
C LEU A 68 14.88 -0.35 6.46
N TYR A 69 14.17 0.73 6.11
CA TYR A 69 13.24 0.84 4.98
C TYR A 69 11.87 0.17 5.15
N ASP A 70 11.48 -0.20 6.38
CA ASP A 70 10.08 -0.52 6.67
C ASP A 70 9.18 0.68 6.37
N GLN A 71 8.08 0.42 5.66
CA GLN A 71 7.21 1.45 5.09
C GLN A 71 5.74 1.10 5.28
N ALA A 72 4.94 2.07 5.70
CA ALA A 72 3.49 2.01 5.66
C ALA A 72 2.92 3.42 5.50
N GLY A 73 1.86 3.58 4.70
CA GLY A 73 1.36 4.90 4.34
C GLY A 73 0.04 4.86 3.58
N LEU A 74 -0.38 6.03 3.13
CA LEU A 74 -1.32 6.18 2.03
C LEU A 74 -0.56 6.31 0.71
N MET A 75 -1.14 5.79 -0.36
CA MET A 75 -0.64 5.93 -1.71
C MET A 75 -1.76 6.44 -2.61
N LEU A 76 -1.41 7.39 -3.47
CA LEU A 76 -2.19 7.74 -4.66
C LEU A 76 -1.43 7.19 -5.87
N ARG A 77 -2.13 6.46 -6.72
CA ARG A 77 -1.55 5.81 -7.90
C ARG A 77 -2.41 6.07 -9.12
N VAL A 78 -1.77 6.45 -10.21
CA VAL A 78 -2.39 6.56 -11.55
C VAL A 78 -1.91 5.40 -12.41
N ASP A 79 -0.59 5.19 -12.47
CA ASP A 79 0.08 4.15 -13.23
C ASP A 79 1.44 3.77 -12.59
N ALA A 80 2.21 2.92 -13.28
CA ALA A 80 3.53 2.42 -12.88
C ALA A 80 4.67 3.17 -13.60
#